data_AF-A0AAV5VNV3-F1
#
_entry.id   AF-A0AAV5VNV3-F1
#
_cell.length_a   1.000
_cell.length_b   1.000
_cell.length_c   1.000
_cell.angle_alpha   90.00
_cell.angle_beta   90.00
_cell.angle_gamma   90.00
#
_symmetry.space_group_name_H-M   'P 1'
#
loop_
_entity.id
_entity.type
_entity.pdbx_description
1 polymer ?
#
loop_
_entity_poly.entity_id
_entity_poly.type
_entity_poly.pdbx_seq_one_letter_code
_entity_poly.pdbx_strand_id
1 'polypeptide(L)'
;NLQMKCTTPHIVNSLPEEEGRTIMKFIGMKEEAREHRGIGGVDTSDSDGEEEGGGGGARNDSALKWDCLVLTAMNEKQKRIFEMQLEDVDWRRYAKKAVVLQDPPGVRAGSGGATVWLLTQNQEQHCFQPEDKVLLIHSGGLSQRTPHLSNVGKVFMTTPDDHTLILCKLKMLKSLVPAINAGLFICASDVLERLPKTIDKLENDVDFLLLMHRSPLEIAFNHGVYALGKEGLQLLRVLQKPTEKKMRDIDAIQVTEGVEWAFTDSAYFMSMRMADKLIAFCGRHERKSELCVYGDFLKPLGSFPDYIKSEPVNGDPETQSMQENQMIWTLSLRACFSGSKVQLLDCGSDSFYHFGSIAECRDNLYGNLRHHPIPVHSTWEYSVGYRSIVEYCSLPANNTTVGQRSIVSNCYVGDNRNGKKISIPDDVVVYSTPVIKDNVKGWVTVVIGARDDVKKIYEKGEVEWTGVKITDYEGLTLWDAPVFMKASGAEDSLMSSLRKYKHRKTDPEVLTCCGWSMADVVKYVDVDKLIEFRKQRRQLWWQYGPASLGEPSADDQPHLCMSDQ
;
A
#
# COMPACT_ATOMS: atom_id res chain seq x y z
N ASN A 1 -17.83 38.35 -45.46
CA ASN A 1 -17.23 37.20 -46.17
C ASN A 1 -15.88 36.90 -45.55
N LEU A 2 -15.65 35.61 -45.29
CA LEU A 2 -14.43 34.94 -44.81
C LEU A 2 -14.21 34.84 -43.29
N GLN A 3 -14.69 33.69 -42.78
CA GLN A 3 -14.32 32.99 -41.56
C GLN A 3 -12.81 32.72 -41.50
N MET A 4 -12.19 32.97 -40.34
CA MET A 4 -10.93 32.35 -39.96
C MET A 4 -11.22 31.05 -39.20
N LYS A 5 -10.85 29.92 -39.82
CA LYS A 5 -10.83 28.59 -39.20
C LYS A 5 -9.61 28.49 -38.28
N CYS A 6 -9.88 28.23 -37.00
CA CYS A 6 -8.89 27.78 -36.03
C CYS A 6 -8.71 26.27 -36.23
N THR A 7 -7.54 25.83 -36.69
CA THR A 7 -7.17 24.42 -36.79
C THR A 7 -6.27 24.05 -35.61
N THR A 8 -6.82 23.29 -34.67
CA THR A 8 -6.10 22.56 -33.63
C THR A 8 -5.25 21.45 -34.27
N PRO A 9 -3.97 21.27 -33.91
CA PRO A 9 -3.22 20.08 -34.29
C PRO A 9 -3.70 18.90 -33.46
N HIS A 10 -4.26 17.89 -34.12
CA HIS A 10 -4.42 16.55 -33.56
C HIS A 10 -3.04 15.92 -33.42
N ILE A 11 -2.47 15.96 -32.22
CA ILE A 11 -1.36 15.07 -31.86
C ILE A 11 -2.00 13.74 -31.45
N VAL A 12 -2.06 12.83 -32.42
CA VAL A 12 -2.27 11.40 -32.18
C VAL A 12 -0.95 10.89 -31.60
N ASN A 13 -0.86 10.81 -30.26
CA ASN A 13 0.20 10.05 -29.63
C ASN A 13 -0.10 8.56 -29.81
N SER A 14 0.34 8.01 -30.95
CA SER A 14 0.59 6.58 -31.08
C SER A 14 1.77 6.24 -30.18
N LEU A 15 1.49 5.75 -28.97
CA LEU A 15 2.49 5.10 -28.13
C LEU A 15 2.91 3.78 -28.82
N PRO A 16 4.21 3.45 -28.87
CA PRO A 16 4.67 2.16 -29.39
C PRO A 16 4.05 0.99 -28.61
N GLU A 17 3.66 -0.07 -29.32
CA GLU A 17 2.87 -1.22 -28.82
C GLU A 17 3.60 -2.18 -27.85
N GLU A 18 4.81 -1.88 -27.35
CA GLU A 18 5.61 -2.90 -26.61
C GLU A 18 6.04 -2.64 -25.16
N GLU A 19 5.82 -1.47 -24.55
CA GLU A 19 6.36 -1.22 -23.19
C GLU A 19 5.30 -1.06 -22.09
N GLY A 20 4.45 -2.08 -21.96
CA GLY A 20 3.60 -2.26 -20.78
C GLY A 20 4.02 -3.50 -19.99
N ARG A 21 5.19 -3.50 -19.34
CA ARG A 21 5.58 -4.64 -18.49
C ARG A 21 4.75 -4.61 -17.20
N THR A 22 3.89 -5.61 -17.02
CA THR A 22 2.95 -5.73 -15.89
C THR A 22 3.64 -6.20 -14.61
N ILE A 23 3.36 -5.59 -13.44
CA ILE A 23 3.72 -6.10 -12.08
C ILE A 23 3.48 -7.62 -11.98
N MET A 24 2.40 -8.11 -12.60
CA MET A 24 2.00 -9.51 -12.67
C MET A 24 2.97 -10.45 -13.42
N LYS A 25 3.64 -10.00 -14.48
CA LYS A 25 4.74 -10.78 -15.10
C LYS A 25 5.99 -10.79 -14.21
N PHE A 26 6.10 -9.84 -13.29
CA PHE A 26 7.30 -9.56 -12.51
C PHE A 26 7.35 -10.23 -11.14
N ILE A 27 6.23 -10.66 -10.55
CA ILE A 27 6.23 -11.41 -9.28
C ILE A 27 6.79 -12.84 -9.48
N GLY A 28 7.12 -13.25 -10.73
CA GLY A 28 7.88 -14.48 -10.99
C GLY A 28 7.12 -15.76 -10.62
N MET A 29 5.80 -15.75 -10.71
CA MET A 29 4.93 -16.82 -10.19
C MET A 29 4.64 -17.95 -11.18
N LYS A 30 5.57 -18.29 -12.09
CA LYS A 30 5.41 -19.47 -12.97
C LYS A 30 6.17 -20.71 -12.49
N GLU A 31 7.18 -20.59 -11.63
CA GLU A 31 8.08 -21.72 -11.32
C GLU A 31 7.75 -22.50 -10.04
N GLU A 32 7.14 -21.90 -9.01
CA GLU A 32 6.89 -22.59 -7.74
C GLU A 32 5.59 -23.43 -7.71
N ALA A 33 4.71 -23.30 -8.70
CA ALA A 33 3.46 -24.07 -8.78
C ALA A 33 3.65 -25.56 -9.12
N ARG A 34 4.87 -25.98 -9.51
CA ARG A 34 5.18 -27.38 -9.86
C ARG A 34 5.39 -28.29 -8.65
N GLU A 35 5.72 -27.75 -7.47
CA GLU A 35 6.00 -28.58 -6.28
C GLU A 35 4.76 -28.94 -5.44
N HIS A 36 3.55 -28.53 -5.85
CA HIS A 36 2.31 -28.80 -5.09
C HIS A 36 1.40 -29.88 -5.71
N ARG A 37 1.91 -30.71 -6.63
CA ARG A 37 1.21 -31.93 -7.07
C ARG A 37 2.05 -33.16 -6.70
N GLY A 38 1.78 -33.76 -5.53
CA GLY A 38 2.30 -35.09 -5.22
C GLY A 38 2.40 -35.47 -3.75
N ILE A 39 1.30 -35.45 -2.99
CA ILE A 39 1.18 -36.34 -1.83
C ILE A 39 -0.24 -36.95 -1.84
N GLY A 40 -0.36 -38.07 -2.54
CA GLY A 40 -1.46 -39.02 -2.43
C GLY A 40 -0.82 -40.41 -2.49
N GLY A 41 -0.82 -41.12 -1.36
CA GLY A 41 0.01 -42.30 -1.15
C GLY A 41 -0.50 -43.58 -1.80
N VAL A 42 0.40 -44.56 -1.90
CA VAL A 42 0.13 -46.00 -1.80
C VAL A 42 1.40 -46.66 -1.25
N ASP A 43 1.25 -47.42 -0.16
CA ASP A 43 2.22 -48.39 0.35
C ASP A 43 2.56 -49.45 -0.72
N THR A 44 3.83 -49.81 -0.86
CA THR A 44 4.26 -51.21 -1.06
C THR A 44 5.76 -51.34 -0.80
N SER A 45 6.12 -52.50 -0.27
CA SER A 45 7.39 -52.91 0.33
C SER A 45 8.47 -53.34 -0.68
N ASP A 46 9.71 -53.23 -0.19
CA ASP A 46 10.92 -54.03 -0.44
C ASP A 46 11.87 -53.77 -1.62
N SER A 47 13.15 -53.71 -1.19
CA SER A 47 14.41 -54.17 -1.79
C SER A 47 15.38 -53.15 -2.43
N ASP A 48 16.45 -52.90 -1.67
CA ASP A 48 17.87 -52.76 -1.99
C ASP A 48 18.32 -52.35 -3.40
N GLY A 49 19.13 -51.28 -3.42
CA GLY A 49 19.95 -50.90 -4.57
C GLY A 49 20.71 -49.60 -4.29
N GLU A 50 21.93 -49.72 -3.78
CA GLU A 50 22.92 -48.64 -3.71
C GLU A 50 23.20 -48.10 -5.13
N GLU A 51 23.09 -46.78 -5.32
CA GLU A 51 23.89 -46.08 -6.32
C GLU A 51 24.12 -44.62 -5.91
N GLU A 52 25.40 -44.26 -5.84
CA GLU A 52 25.94 -42.96 -5.49
C GLU A 52 25.70 -41.90 -6.58
N GLY A 53 25.67 -40.63 -6.16
CA GLY A 53 26.24 -39.55 -6.97
C GLY A 53 25.26 -38.56 -7.59
N GLY A 54 24.87 -37.55 -6.82
CA GLY A 54 24.15 -36.39 -7.36
C GLY A 54 23.93 -35.31 -6.30
N GLY A 55 25.01 -34.64 -5.87
CA GLY A 55 24.97 -33.56 -4.89
C GLY A 55 24.20 -32.33 -5.39
N GLY A 56 22.87 -32.37 -5.28
CA GLY A 56 22.02 -31.19 -5.27
C GLY A 56 22.13 -30.52 -3.90
N GLY A 57 23.02 -29.54 -3.77
CA GLY A 57 23.14 -28.76 -2.54
C GLY A 57 21.79 -28.15 -2.17
N ALA A 58 21.21 -28.59 -1.05
CA ALA A 58 20.08 -27.93 -0.43
C ALA A 58 20.47 -26.46 -0.20
N ARG A 59 19.88 -25.53 -0.97
CA ARG A 59 20.01 -24.10 -0.69
C ARG A 59 19.60 -23.90 0.76
N ASN A 60 20.48 -23.29 1.56
CA ASN A 60 20.20 -23.02 2.96
C ASN A 60 19.11 -21.94 3.04
N ASP A 61 17.85 -22.36 2.97
CA ASP A 61 16.66 -21.48 2.97
C ASP A 61 16.60 -20.56 4.20
N SER A 62 17.32 -20.90 5.27
CA SER A 62 17.44 -20.03 6.46
C SER A 62 18.19 -18.72 6.18
N ALA A 63 19.08 -18.68 5.18
CA ALA A 63 19.90 -17.51 4.84
C ALA A 63 19.12 -16.38 4.15
N LEU A 64 17.89 -16.66 3.69
CA LEU A 64 17.01 -15.70 3.00
C LEU A 64 15.85 -15.21 3.87
N LYS A 65 15.84 -15.54 5.17
CA LYS A 65 14.77 -15.15 6.08
C LYS A 65 15.17 -13.94 6.93
N TRP A 66 14.24 -12.99 7.03
CA TRP A 66 14.28 -11.95 8.04
C TRP A 66 14.20 -12.57 9.43
N ASP A 67 14.96 -12.04 10.39
CA ASP A 67 14.89 -12.51 11.76
C ASP A 67 13.59 -12.07 12.43
N CYS A 68 13.09 -10.88 12.07
CA CYS A 68 11.82 -10.35 12.54
C CYS A 68 11.09 -9.57 11.45
N LEU A 69 9.81 -9.87 11.23
CA LEU A 69 8.87 -9.00 10.52
C LEU A 69 8.09 -8.18 11.55
N VAL A 70 8.08 -6.86 11.41
CA VAL A 70 7.32 -5.96 12.26
C VAL A 70 6.33 -5.14 11.43
N LEU A 71 5.06 -5.15 11.83
CA LEU A 71 4.04 -4.24 11.32
C LEU A 71 3.67 -3.22 12.40
N THR A 72 3.61 -1.94 12.04
CA THR A 72 2.99 -0.93 12.92
C THR A 72 1.49 -0.83 12.66
N ALA A 73 0.71 -0.52 13.68
CA ALA A 73 -0.75 -0.34 13.61
C ALA A 73 -1.16 0.90 14.40
N MET A 74 -2.14 1.67 13.94
CA MET A 74 -2.49 2.96 14.56
C MET A 74 -3.10 2.83 15.97
N ASN A 75 -3.67 1.68 16.31
CA ASN A 75 -4.27 1.38 17.61
C ASN A 75 -4.52 -0.13 17.77
N GLU A 76 -4.94 -0.56 18.96
CA GLU A 76 -5.19 -1.97 19.28
C GLU A 76 -6.21 -2.64 18.34
N LYS A 77 -7.23 -1.91 17.88
CA LYS A 77 -8.20 -2.45 16.93
C LYS A 77 -7.54 -2.80 15.59
N GLN A 78 -6.73 -1.89 15.05
CA GLN A 78 -6.00 -2.12 13.81
C GLN A 78 -4.93 -3.21 13.99
N LYS A 79 -4.26 -3.26 15.15
CA LYS A 79 -3.32 -4.32 15.50
C LYS A 79 -3.99 -5.69 15.41
N ARG A 80 -5.16 -5.85 16.06
CA ARG A 80 -5.95 -7.08 16.01
C ARG A 80 -6.34 -7.49 14.59
N ILE A 81 -6.78 -6.54 13.75
CA ILE A 81 -7.09 -6.78 12.33
C ILE A 81 -5.87 -7.33 11.59
N PHE A 82 -4.68 -6.76 11.85
CA PHE A 82 -3.43 -7.18 11.18
C PHE A 82 -2.97 -8.55 11.66
N GLU A 83 -3.05 -8.84 12.96
CA GLU A 83 -2.74 -10.15 13.52
C GLU A 83 -3.63 -11.23 12.91
N MET A 84 -4.95 -11.02 12.87
CA MET A 84 -5.88 -12.00 12.29
C MET A 84 -5.70 -12.21 10.78
N GLN A 85 -5.25 -11.18 10.03
CA GLN A 85 -4.97 -11.33 8.60
C GLN A 85 -3.60 -11.95 8.31
N LEU A 86 -2.60 -11.76 9.19
CA LEU A 86 -1.31 -12.44 9.08
C LEU A 86 -1.42 -13.96 9.19
N GLU A 87 -2.47 -14.48 9.82
CA GLU A 87 -2.75 -15.92 9.86
C GLU A 87 -2.92 -16.53 8.47
N ASP A 88 -3.41 -15.75 7.51
CA ASP A 88 -3.67 -16.17 6.13
C ASP A 88 -2.55 -15.77 5.15
N VAL A 89 -1.44 -15.22 5.66
CA VAL A 89 -0.27 -14.86 4.87
C VAL A 89 0.85 -15.86 5.13
N ASP A 90 1.46 -16.41 4.08
CA ASP A 90 2.60 -17.32 4.20
C ASP A 90 3.93 -16.59 4.48
N TRP A 91 3.95 -15.81 5.55
CA TRP A 91 5.11 -15.00 5.93
C TRP A 91 6.27 -15.86 6.49
N ARG A 92 5.98 -17.07 7.01
CA ARG A 92 6.97 -17.97 7.65
C ARG A 92 8.02 -18.51 6.67
N ARG A 93 7.75 -18.46 5.37
CA ARG A 93 8.76 -18.69 4.32
C ARG A 93 9.84 -17.61 4.30
N TYR A 94 9.54 -16.40 4.73
CA TYR A 94 10.40 -15.23 4.57
C TYR A 94 10.85 -14.59 5.89
N ALA A 95 10.23 -14.91 7.02
CA ALA A 95 10.61 -14.40 8.32
C ALA A 95 10.52 -15.48 9.42
N LYS A 96 11.40 -15.41 10.43
CA LYS A 96 11.42 -16.35 11.56
C LYS A 96 10.31 -16.07 12.58
N LYS A 97 9.99 -14.78 12.80
CA LYS A 97 8.90 -14.31 13.67
C LYS A 97 8.21 -13.10 13.04
N ALA A 98 6.97 -12.87 13.44
CA ALA A 98 6.19 -11.69 13.05
C ALA A 98 5.60 -11.03 14.30
N VAL A 99 5.65 -9.71 14.36
CA VAL A 99 5.12 -8.89 15.47
C VAL A 99 4.28 -7.76 14.89
N VAL A 100 3.12 -7.52 15.49
CA VAL A 100 2.30 -6.34 15.20
C VAL A 100 2.31 -5.45 16.43
N LEU A 101 2.81 -4.22 16.29
CA LEU A 101 2.89 -3.26 17.38
C LEU A 101 1.90 -2.12 17.13
N GLN A 102 1.10 -1.78 18.15
CA GLN A 102 0.31 -0.56 18.11
C GLN A 102 1.17 0.68 18.36
N ASP A 103 0.89 1.75 17.64
CA ASP A 103 1.39 3.09 17.86
C ASP A 103 0.99 3.58 19.26
N PRO A 104 1.74 4.53 19.85
CA PRO A 104 1.42 5.04 21.18
C PRO A 104 0.05 5.70 21.21
N PRO A 105 -0.72 5.58 22.31
CA PRO A 105 -2.02 6.21 22.43
C PRO A 105 -1.90 7.75 22.39
N GLY A 106 -2.92 8.41 21.86
CA GLY A 106 -3.00 9.87 21.80
C GLY A 106 -2.83 10.41 20.39
N VAL A 107 -1.99 11.45 20.24
CA VAL A 107 -1.72 12.09 18.95
C VAL A 107 -1.06 11.10 18.00
N ARG A 108 -1.43 11.17 16.72
CA ARG A 108 -0.88 10.31 15.68
C ARG A 108 0.63 10.47 15.58
N ALA A 109 1.37 9.40 15.88
CA ALA A 109 2.83 9.43 15.95
C ALA A 109 3.52 9.55 14.58
N GLY A 110 2.86 9.08 13.51
CA GLY A 110 3.47 8.95 12.18
C GLY A 110 4.51 7.84 12.12
N SER A 111 5.08 7.59 10.95
CA SER A 111 6.06 6.50 10.77
C SER A 111 7.32 6.71 11.61
N GLY A 112 7.81 7.95 11.74
CA GLY A 112 8.99 8.26 12.54
C GLY A 112 8.72 8.03 14.04
N GLY A 113 7.57 8.50 14.53
CA GLY A 113 7.16 8.31 15.92
C GLY A 113 6.90 6.84 16.24
N ALA A 114 6.31 6.10 15.29
CA ALA A 114 6.11 4.65 15.39
C ALA A 114 7.45 3.88 15.45
N THR A 115 8.46 4.31 14.69
CA THR A 115 9.81 3.71 14.75
C THR A 115 10.46 3.92 16.12
N VAL A 116 10.45 5.15 16.65
CA VAL A 116 10.98 5.44 17.99
C VAL A 116 10.20 4.68 19.07
N TRP A 117 8.88 4.59 18.91
CA TRP A 117 8.02 3.82 19.81
C TRP A 117 8.37 2.33 19.80
N LEU A 118 8.48 1.71 18.63
CA LEU A 118 8.93 0.32 18.48
C LEU A 118 10.25 0.06 19.19
N LEU A 119 11.24 0.91 18.94
CA LEU A 119 12.56 0.78 19.53
C LEU A 119 12.52 0.92 21.06
N THR A 120 11.69 1.84 21.58
CA THR A 120 11.46 2.01 23.02
C THR A 120 10.80 0.78 23.63
N GLN A 121 9.73 0.27 23.00
CA GLN A 121 8.99 -0.92 23.47
C GLN A 121 9.86 -2.18 23.39
N ASN A 122 10.78 -2.26 22.42
CA ASN A 122 11.70 -3.39 22.29
C ASN A 122 12.66 -3.52 23.49
N GLN A 123 12.96 -2.43 24.21
CA GLN A 123 13.79 -2.48 25.42
C GLN A 123 13.13 -3.27 26.56
N GLU A 124 11.80 -3.32 26.59
CA GLU A 124 11.02 -4.01 27.62
C GLU A 124 10.48 -5.36 27.11
N GLN A 125 10.03 -5.41 25.86
CA GLN A 125 9.32 -6.56 25.29
C GLN A 125 10.26 -7.54 24.58
N HIS A 126 11.49 -7.13 24.27
CA HIS A 126 12.49 -7.95 23.57
C HIS A 126 11.95 -8.62 22.30
N CYS A 127 11.14 -7.90 21.52
CA CYS A 127 10.56 -8.36 20.26
C CYS A 127 11.65 -8.83 19.27
N PHE A 128 12.81 -8.19 19.27
CA PHE A 128 13.99 -8.55 18.49
C PHE A 128 15.31 -8.21 19.20
N GLN A 129 16.37 -8.89 18.78
CA GLN A 129 17.72 -8.81 19.36
C GLN A 129 18.62 -7.85 18.56
N PRO A 130 19.71 -7.32 19.15
CA PRO A 130 20.67 -6.45 18.45
C PRO A 130 21.32 -7.06 17.21
N GLU A 131 21.40 -8.38 17.11
CA GLU A 131 21.93 -9.12 15.97
C GLU A 131 20.88 -9.44 14.88
N ASP A 132 19.60 -9.12 15.12
CA ASP A 132 18.51 -9.44 14.20
C ASP A 132 18.50 -8.50 12.97
N LYS A 133 18.15 -9.06 11.81
CA LYS A 133 17.70 -8.32 10.62
C LYS A 133 16.19 -8.16 10.66
N VAL A 134 15.74 -6.94 10.94
CA VAL A 134 14.33 -6.62 11.18
C VAL A 134 13.75 -5.93 9.95
N LEU A 135 12.67 -6.49 9.39
CA LEU A 135 11.86 -5.81 8.38
C LEU A 135 10.72 -5.04 9.08
N LEU A 136 10.81 -3.71 9.09
CA LEU A 136 9.79 -2.82 9.63
C LEU A 136 8.91 -2.26 8.52
N ILE A 137 7.63 -2.64 8.50
CA ILE A 137 6.63 -2.13 7.56
C ILE A 137 5.67 -1.20 8.29
N HIS A 138 5.75 0.09 7.95
CA HIS A 138 4.82 1.10 8.46
C HIS A 138 3.42 0.89 7.86
N SER A 139 2.55 0.27 8.63
CA SER A 139 1.19 -0.13 8.20
C SER A 139 0.09 0.62 8.96
N GLY A 140 0.47 1.43 9.96
CA GLY A 140 -0.43 2.22 10.78
C GLY A 140 -1.03 3.42 10.05
N GLY A 141 -2.36 3.53 10.06
CA GLY A 141 -3.06 4.73 9.60
C GLY A 141 -4.48 4.49 9.08
N LEU A 142 -5.15 5.60 8.77
CA LEU A 142 -6.56 5.61 8.34
C LEU A 142 -6.77 5.25 6.87
N SER A 143 -5.72 5.25 6.03
CA SER A 143 -5.83 4.96 4.58
C SER A 143 -6.89 5.79 3.84
N GLN A 144 -7.10 7.06 4.23
CA GLN A 144 -8.18 7.91 3.71
C GLN A 144 -8.18 8.09 2.17
N ARG A 145 -7.04 7.99 1.49
CA ARG A 145 -6.98 8.05 0.01
C ARG A 145 -7.38 6.74 -0.68
N THR A 146 -7.56 5.68 0.09
CA THR A 146 -8.02 4.34 -0.33
C THR A 146 -9.02 3.81 0.71
N PRO A 147 -10.21 4.42 0.87
CA PRO A 147 -11.12 4.14 2.01
C PRO A 147 -11.56 2.68 2.14
N HIS A 148 -11.67 1.97 1.03
CA HIS A 148 -11.97 0.52 1.02
C HIS A 148 -10.93 -0.32 1.77
N LEU A 149 -9.71 0.21 1.96
CA LEU A 149 -8.62 -0.44 2.68
C LEU A 149 -8.52 0.00 4.15
N SER A 150 -9.32 0.95 4.62
CA SER A 150 -9.17 1.53 5.98
C SER A 150 -9.41 0.53 7.11
N ASN A 151 -10.28 -0.46 6.88
CA ASN A 151 -10.62 -1.50 7.85
C ASN A 151 -9.91 -2.85 7.62
N VAL A 152 -9.02 -2.91 6.63
CA VAL A 152 -8.21 -4.10 6.32
C VAL A 152 -6.70 -3.81 6.32
N GLY A 153 -6.28 -2.56 6.08
CA GLY A 153 -4.88 -2.16 5.95
C GLY A 153 -4.36 -2.34 4.52
N LYS A 154 -3.64 -1.33 4.02
CA LYS A 154 -3.07 -1.36 2.67
C LYS A 154 -2.10 -2.52 2.45
N VAL A 155 -1.35 -2.89 3.47
CA VAL A 155 -0.38 -4.00 3.41
C VAL A 155 -1.06 -5.36 3.11
N PHE A 156 -2.37 -5.48 3.37
CA PHE A 156 -3.18 -6.67 3.08
C PHE A 156 -4.04 -6.52 1.82
N MET A 157 -3.85 -5.45 1.03
CA MET A 157 -4.48 -5.33 -0.28
C MET A 157 -4.11 -6.55 -1.12
N THR A 158 -5.12 -7.21 -1.70
CA THR A 158 -4.95 -8.37 -2.55
C THR A 158 -4.70 -7.90 -3.99
N THR A 159 -3.74 -8.54 -4.63
CA THR A 159 -3.38 -8.34 -6.04
C THR A 159 -4.14 -9.34 -6.92
N PRO A 160 -4.23 -9.14 -8.24
CA PRO A 160 -5.03 -10.02 -9.09
C PRO A 160 -4.56 -11.48 -9.17
N ASP A 161 -3.36 -11.81 -8.67
CA ASP A 161 -2.78 -13.16 -8.65
C ASP A 161 -2.93 -13.84 -7.29
N ASP A 162 -3.84 -13.32 -6.48
CA ASP A 162 -4.17 -13.87 -5.17
C ASP A 162 -3.02 -13.75 -4.15
N HIS A 163 -2.21 -12.69 -4.27
CA HIS A 163 -1.19 -12.35 -3.28
C HIS A 163 -1.54 -11.05 -2.56
N THR A 164 -1.30 -11.01 -1.25
CA THR A 164 -1.33 -9.75 -0.50
C THR A 164 -0.06 -8.93 -0.78
N LEU A 165 -0.15 -7.60 -0.66
CA LEU A 165 1.02 -6.73 -0.80
C LEU A 165 2.16 -7.10 0.16
N ILE A 166 1.84 -7.50 1.39
CA ILE A 166 2.83 -7.97 2.36
C ILE A 166 3.58 -9.20 1.85
N LEU A 167 2.90 -10.17 1.23
CA LEU A 167 3.54 -11.35 0.68
C LEU A 167 4.42 -10.99 -0.53
N CYS A 168 3.94 -10.11 -1.41
CA CYS A 168 4.72 -9.59 -2.54
C CYS A 168 6.00 -8.92 -2.03
N LYS A 169 5.88 -8.07 -1.01
CA LYS A 169 7.00 -7.36 -0.39
C LYS A 169 8.02 -8.32 0.23
N LEU A 170 7.57 -9.32 0.99
CA LEU A 170 8.43 -10.34 1.56
C LEU A 170 9.21 -11.11 0.48
N LYS A 171 8.53 -11.50 -0.61
CA LYS A 171 9.15 -12.16 -1.77
C LYS A 171 10.19 -11.29 -2.44
N MET A 172 9.88 -10.00 -2.64
CA MET A 172 10.75 -9.06 -3.34
C MET A 172 11.98 -8.70 -2.51
N LEU A 173 11.84 -8.51 -1.19
CA LEU A 173 12.92 -8.07 -0.32
C LEU A 173 13.81 -9.20 0.21
N LYS A 174 13.48 -10.49 -0.03
CA LYS A 174 14.27 -11.62 0.48
C LYS A 174 15.74 -11.63 0.03
N SER A 175 16.03 -11.09 -1.15
CA SER A 175 17.40 -11.02 -1.69
C SER A 175 18.30 -10.01 -0.98
N LEU A 176 17.73 -9.05 -0.23
CA LEU A 176 18.52 -8.12 0.60
C LEU A 176 19.08 -8.79 1.85
N VAL A 177 18.39 -9.79 2.39
CA VAL A 177 18.75 -10.45 3.66
C VAL A 177 20.22 -10.89 3.72
N PRO A 178 20.79 -11.58 2.70
CA PRO A 178 22.21 -11.96 2.72
C PRO A 178 23.17 -10.78 2.56
N ALA A 179 22.73 -9.66 1.98
CA ALA A 179 23.56 -8.50 1.69
C ALA A 179 23.68 -7.53 2.87
N ILE A 180 22.64 -7.42 3.71
CA ILE A 180 22.61 -6.45 4.81
C ILE A 180 23.17 -6.99 6.13
N ASN A 181 23.60 -6.07 6.99
CA ASN A 181 24.01 -6.32 8.38
C ASN A 181 22.78 -6.34 9.32
N ALA A 182 22.99 -6.64 10.60
CA ALA A 182 21.95 -6.50 11.62
C ALA A 182 21.46 -5.05 11.73
N GLY A 183 20.14 -4.86 11.84
CA GLY A 183 19.50 -3.54 11.79
C GLY A 183 18.07 -3.59 11.31
N LEU A 184 17.49 -2.41 11.09
CA LEU A 184 16.11 -2.22 10.67
C LEU A 184 16.08 -1.88 9.18
N PHE A 185 15.44 -2.72 8.37
CA PHE A 185 15.02 -2.37 7.01
C PHE A 185 13.60 -1.78 7.08
N ILE A 186 13.51 -0.48 6.82
CA ILE A 186 12.31 0.35 6.99
C ILE A 186 11.65 0.56 5.62
N CYS A 187 10.36 0.26 5.53
CA CYS A 187 9.59 0.49 4.30
C CYS A 187 8.13 0.90 4.59
N ALA A 188 7.47 1.42 3.56
CA ALA A 188 6.05 1.74 3.57
C ALA A 188 5.19 0.51 3.22
N SER A 189 3.96 0.48 3.73
CA SER A 189 3.01 -0.61 3.44
C SER A 189 2.41 -0.58 2.03
N ASP A 190 2.49 0.56 1.35
CA ASP A 190 1.84 0.83 0.07
C ASP A 190 2.84 1.12 -1.06
N VAL A 191 4.06 0.62 -0.93
CA VAL A 191 5.06 0.63 -2.00
C VAL A 191 5.54 -0.80 -2.25
N LEU A 192 5.82 -1.17 -3.49
CA LEU A 192 6.62 -2.35 -3.82
C LEU A 192 7.91 -1.90 -4.51
N GLU A 193 9.05 -2.35 -3.97
CA GLU A 193 10.40 -1.99 -4.41
C GLU A 193 11.03 -3.16 -5.19
N ARG A 194 11.26 -2.98 -6.49
CA ARG A 194 12.05 -3.94 -7.26
C ARG A 194 13.52 -3.74 -6.95
N LEU A 195 14.16 -4.80 -6.49
CA LEU A 195 15.59 -4.81 -6.26
C LEU A 195 16.35 -5.20 -7.54
N PRO A 196 17.61 -4.75 -7.70
CA PRO A 196 18.47 -5.24 -8.77
C PRO A 196 18.75 -6.75 -8.61
N LYS A 197 19.09 -7.41 -9.72
CA LYS A 197 19.34 -8.87 -9.74
C LYS A 197 20.49 -9.29 -8.81
N THR A 198 21.49 -8.43 -8.70
CA THR A 198 22.67 -8.61 -7.86
C THR A 198 22.74 -7.47 -6.87
N ILE A 199 22.98 -7.80 -5.60
CA ILE A 199 23.11 -6.83 -4.52
C ILE A 199 24.44 -7.12 -3.85
N ASP A 200 25.34 -6.14 -3.88
CA ASP A 200 26.62 -6.26 -3.19
C ASP A 200 26.43 -6.26 -1.69
N LYS A 201 27.32 -6.97 -0.98
CA LYS A 201 27.29 -7.01 0.47
C LYS A 201 27.55 -5.60 1.02
N LEU A 202 26.73 -5.20 1.98
CA LEU A 202 26.85 -3.95 2.70
C LEU A 202 28.18 -3.90 3.47
N GLU A 203 28.89 -2.77 3.37
CA GLU A 203 30.11 -2.58 4.17
C GLU A 203 29.77 -2.59 5.67
N ASN A 204 30.68 -3.11 6.50
CA ASN A 204 30.42 -3.40 7.92
C ASN A 204 30.12 -2.15 8.77
N ASP A 205 30.63 -0.98 8.38
CA ASP A 205 30.53 0.28 9.12
C ASP A 205 29.44 1.21 8.59
N VAL A 206 28.65 0.79 7.59
CA VAL A 206 27.54 1.55 7.03
C VAL A 206 26.40 1.71 8.03
N ASP A 207 25.92 2.94 8.16
CA ASP A 207 24.78 3.30 9.00
C ASP A 207 23.46 3.19 8.26
N PHE A 208 23.44 3.60 7.00
CA PHE A 208 22.25 3.60 6.16
C PHE A 208 22.53 3.02 4.78
N LEU A 209 21.67 2.11 4.32
CA LEU A 209 21.55 1.76 2.90
C LEU A 209 20.26 2.37 2.38
N LEU A 210 20.34 3.30 1.43
CA LEU A 210 19.16 3.91 0.83
C LEU A 210 18.84 3.26 -0.52
N LEU A 211 17.60 2.82 -0.71
CA LEU A 211 17.13 2.43 -2.04
C LEU A 211 16.81 3.67 -2.86
N MET A 212 17.34 3.74 -4.07
CA MET A 212 17.07 4.84 -4.99
C MET A 212 16.53 4.34 -6.33
N HIS A 213 15.56 5.06 -6.86
CA HIS A 213 14.83 4.69 -8.07
C HIS A 213 14.99 5.77 -9.13
N ARG A 214 15.21 5.36 -10.38
CA ARG A 214 15.26 6.29 -11.52
C ARG A 214 13.83 6.58 -11.97
N SER A 215 13.28 7.70 -11.51
CA SER A 215 11.86 8.00 -11.64
C SER A 215 11.60 9.23 -12.51
N PRO A 216 10.52 9.24 -13.31
CA PRO A 216 10.03 10.44 -13.98
C PRO A 216 9.77 11.58 -13.00
N LEU A 217 9.82 12.83 -13.48
CA LEU A 217 9.66 14.01 -12.63
C LEU A 217 8.28 14.06 -11.95
N GLU A 218 7.23 13.53 -12.57
CA GLU A 218 5.88 13.46 -12.00
C GLU A 218 5.83 12.65 -10.70
N ILE A 219 6.65 11.60 -10.62
CA ILE A 219 6.84 10.82 -9.38
C ILE A 219 7.72 11.63 -8.42
N ALA A 220 8.83 12.20 -8.89
CA ALA A 220 9.76 12.95 -8.05
C ALA A 220 9.12 14.11 -7.27
N PHE A 221 8.13 14.80 -7.85
CA PHE A 221 7.39 15.89 -7.17
C PHE A 221 6.61 15.43 -5.92
N ASN A 222 6.25 14.14 -5.86
CA ASN A 222 5.40 13.58 -4.82
C ASN A 222 6.17 12.73 -3.80
N HIS A 223 7.48 12.53 -4.00
CA HIS A 223 8.34 11.66 -3.21
C HIS A 223 9.60 12.38 -2.72
N GLY A 224 10.42 11.71 -1.91
CA GLY A 224 11.75 12.21 -1.56
C GLY A 224 12.70 12.06 -2.75
N VAL A 225 13.65 12.98 -2.89
CA VAL A 225 14.63 13.00 -3.98
C VAL A 225 16.05 13.04 -3.41
N TYR A 226 16.92 12.18 -3.92
CA TYR A 226 18.34 12.17 -3.57
C TYR A 226 19.13 13.00 -4.56
N ALA A 227 19.83 14.02 -4.05
CA ALA A 227 20.80 14.78 -4.80
C ALA A 227 22.19 14.16 -4.59
N LEU A 228 22.84 13.79 -5.69
CA LEU A 228 24.12 13.08 -5.69
C LEU A 228 25.27 13.98 -6.17
N GLY A 229 26.50 13.60 -5.82
CA GLY A 229 27.71 14.23 -6.34
C GLY A 229 27.85 14.08 -7.85
N LYS A 230 28.53 15.02 -8.51
CA LYS A 230 28.78 14.96 -9.97
C LYS A 230 29.65 13.77 -10.38
N GLU A 231 30.51 13.32 -9.46
CA GLU A 231 31.43 12.21 -9.66
C GLU A 231 31.09 11.08 -8.67
N GLY A 232 30.16 10.20 -9.08
CA GLY A 232 29.84 8.96 -8.36
C GLY A 232 28.64 9.02 -7.41
N LEU A 233 28.47 7.96 -6.62
CA LEU A 233 27.31 7.72 -5.75
C LEU A 233 27.43 8.37 -4.36
N GLN A 234 28.00 9.57 -4.28
CA GLN A 234 28.05 10.32 -3.02
C GLN A 234 26.71 11.01 -2.78
N LEU A 235 26.04 10.69 -1.67
CA LEU A 235 24.83 11.40 -1.26
C LEU A 235 25.18 12.83 -0.77
N LEU A 236 24.70 13.84 -1.48
CA LEU A 236 24.83 15.24 -1.05
C LEU A 236 23.69 15.62 -0.11
N ARG A 237 22.44 15.42 -0.54
CA ARG A 237 21.23 15.85 0.18
C ARG A 237 20.05 14.93 -0.08
N VAL A 238 19.14 14.88 0.88
CA VAL A 238 17.79 14.32 0.69
C VAL A 238 16.79 15.47 0.72
N LEU A 239 15.99 15.58 -0.33
CA LEU A 239 14.90 16.55 -0.46
C LEU A 239 13.56 15.85 -0.21
N GLN A 240 12.62 16.52 0.46
CA GLN A 240 11.28 15.99 0.66
C GLN A 240 10.28 16.71 -0.23
N LYS A 241 9.69 16.01 -1.21
CA LYS A 241 8.68 16.55 -2.15
C LYS A 241 9.10 17.91 -2.74
N PRO A 242 10.29 18.00 -3.36
CA PRO A 242 10.81 19.26 -3.83
C PRO A 242 10.03 19.80 -5.04
N THR A 243 10.07 21.12 -5.19
CA THR A 243 9.66 21.76 -6.44
C THR A 243 10.67 21.49 -7.55
N GLU A 244 10.23 21.54 -8.81
CA GLU A 244 11.12 21.44 -9.97
C GLU A 244 12.28 22.44 -9.90
N LYS A 245 11.96 23.70 -9.57
CA LYS A 245 12.97 24.76 -9.40
C LYS A 245 14.03 24.35 -8.37
N LYS A 246 13.62 23.87 -7.19
CA LYS A 246 14.56 23.43 -6.15
C LYS A 246 15.44 22.28 -6.63
N MET A 247 14.91 21.33 -7.41
CA MET A 247 15.70 20.24 -7.99
C MET A 247 16.71 20.74 -9.02
N ARG A 248 16.32 21.68 -9.90
CA ARG A 248 17.23 22.30 -10.87
C ARG A 248 18.33 23.11 -10.20
N ASP A 249 17.98 23.91 -9.19
CA ASP A 249 18.92 24.77 -8.46
C ASP A 249 20.05 23.99 -7.76
N ILE A 250 19.87 22.69 -7.53
CA ILE A 250 20.88 21.83 -6.86
C ILE A 250 21.38 20.68 -7.74
N ASP A 251 21.15 20.73 -9.05
CA ASP A 251 21.55 19.70 -10.02
C ASP A 251 21.03 18.27 -9.68
N ALA A 252 19.81 18.16 -9.13
CA ALA A 252 19.20 16.85 -8.79
C ALA A 252 18.49 16.16 -9.97
N ILE A 253 18.28 16.88 -11.08
CA ILE A 253 17.65 16.34 -12.30
C ILE A 253 18.74 15.75 -13.19
N GLN A 254 18.50 14.53 -13.65
CA GLN A 254 19.32 13.81 -14.62
C GLN A 254 18.64 13.81 -15.99
N VAL A 255 19.44 13.73 -17.06
CA VAL A 255 18.93 13.67 -18.43
C VAL A 255 19.59 12.50 -19.16
N THR A 256 18.78 11.56 -19.64
CA THR A 256 19.21 10.45 -20.49
C THR A 256 18.40 10.49 -21.77
N GLU A 257 19.04 10.57 -22.93
CA GLU A 257 18.37 10.58 -24.24
C GLU A 257 17.27 11.66 -24.37
N GLY A 258 17.45 12.81 -23.71
CA GLY A 258 16.50 13.92 -23.72
C GLY A 258 15.31 13.76 -22.77
N VAL A 259 15.23 12.67 -22.00
CA VAL A 259 14.21 12.45 -20.96
C VAL A 259 14.77 12.86 -19.60
N GLU A 260 14.05 13.75 -18.91
CA GLU A 260 14.40 14.18 -17.56
C GLU A 260 13.86 13.21 -16.51
N TRP A 261 14.68 12.90 -15.51
CA TRP A 261 14.34 12.02 -14.39
C TRP A 261 15.13 12.40 -13.12
N ALA A 262 14.75 11.85 -11.97
CA ALA A 262 15.45 12.07 -10.71
C ALA A 262 15.54 10.77 -9.88
N PHE A 263 16.48 10.71 -8.95
CA PHE A 263 16.57 9.61 -7.99
C PHE A 263 15.57 9.80 -6.85
N THR A 264 14.57 8.93 -6.74
CA THR A 264 13.55 9.00 -5.69
C THR A 264 13.75 7.96 -4.59
N ASP A 265 13.26 8.24 -3.39
CA ASP A 265 13.30 7.35 -2.22
C ASP A 265 12.17 6.31 -2.20
N SER A 266 12.31 5.29 -1.35
CA SER A 266 11.24 4.29 -1.11
C SER A 266 11.33 3.58 0.24
N ALA A 267 12.50 3.03 0.55
CA ALA A 267 12.80 2.19 1.69
C ALA A 267 14.31 2.24 1.98
N TYR A 268 14.70 1.93 3.20
CA TYR A 268 16.10 2.00 3.58
C TYR A 268 16.44 1.12 4.79
N PHE A 269 17.69 0.71 4.88
CA PHE A 269 18.26 0.09 6.07
C PHE A 269 18.79 1.17 7.02
N MET A 270 18.65 0.94 8.32
CA MET A 270 19.28 1.68 9.41
C MET A 270 19.96 0.68 10.36
N SER A 271 21.25 0.88 10.64
CA SER A 271 22.02 0.00 11.53
C SER A 271 21.48 0.02 12.96
N MET A 272 21.71 -1.07 13.73
CA MET A 272 21.34 -1.08 15.15
C MET A 272 22.07 0.01 15.96
N ARG A 273 23.30 0.36 15.58
CA ARG A 273 24.03 1.50 16.17
C ARG A 273 23.25 2.81 16.05
N MET A 274 22.64 3.05 14.88
CA MET A 274 21.79 4.23 14.67
C MET A 274 20.46 4.11 15.40
N ALA A 275 19.88 2.91 15.50
CA ALA A 275 18.68 2.67 16.29
C ALA A 275 18.89 2.98 17.78
N ASP A 276 20.02 2.54 18.36
CA ASP A 276 20.38 2.84 19.75
C ASP A 276 20.60 4.34 19.98
N LYS A 277 21.29 5.01 19.05
CA LYS A 277 21.44 6.47 19.06
C LYS A 277 20.08 7.17 18.96
N LEU A 278 19.16 6.67 18.14
CA LEU A 278 17.83 7.25 18.00
C LEU A 278 17.06 7.18 19.33
N ILE A 279 17.12 6.05 20.04
CA ILE A 279 16.55 5.95 21.40
C ILE A 279 17.24 6.93 22.36
N ALA A 280 18.58 6.97 22.37
CA ALA A 280 19.34 7.81 23.30
C ALA A 280 19.01 9.30 23.16
N PHE A 281 18.81 9.78 21.92
CA PHE A 281 18.49 11.18 21.63
C PHE A 281 17.00 11.50 21.70
N CYS A 282 16.13 10.56 21.30
CA CYS A 282 14.71 10.86 21.04
C CYS A 282 13.71 10.02 21.85
N GLY A 283 14.13 8.96 22.54
CA GLY A 283 13.22 8.01 23.20
C GLY A 283 12.31 8.64 24.26
N ARG A 284 12.78 9.73 24.89
CA ARG A 284 12.06 10.49 25.92
C ARG A 284 11.33 11.74 25.41
N HIS A 285 11.39 12.03 24.11
CA HIS A 285 10.74 13.21 23.56
C HIS A 285 9.22 13.08 23.63
N GLU A 286 8.57 14.22 23.89
CA GLU A 286 7.11 14.31 23.81
C GLU A 286 6.64 14.07 22.37
N ARG A 287 5.59 13.25 22.23
CA ARG A 287 5.02 12.85 20.93
C ARG A 287 3.78 13.68 20.63
N LYS A 288 3.98 14.99 20.46
CA LYS A 288 2.90 15.96 20.17
C LYS A 288 2.69 16.21 18.68
N SER A 289 3.57 15.68 17.82
CA SER A 289 3.56 15.89 16.38
C SER A 289 3.76 14.58 15.61
N GLU A 290 3.23 14.53 14.38
CA GLU A 290 3.41 13.41 13.45
C GLU A 290 4.82 13.49 12.84
N LEU A 291 5.63 12.44 12.99
CA LEU A 291 6.96 12.34 12.39
C LEU A 291 6.96 11.37 11.20
N CYS A 292 7.75 11.68 10.19
CA CYS A 292 7.91 10.88 8.99
C CYS A 292 9.34 10.32 8.88
N VAL A 293 9.49 9.01 8.74
CA VAL A 293 10.82 8.40 8.53
C VAL A 293 11.53 8.95 7.29
N TYR A 294 10.82 9.16 6.19
CA TYR A 294 11.41 9.71 4.96
C TYR A 294 11.65 11.22 5.07
N GLY A 295 10.64 11.95 5.55
CA GLY A 295 10.67 13.39 5.64
C GLY A 295 11.54 13.95 6.77
N ASP A 296 11.83 13.19 7.82
CA ASP A 296 12.53 13.70 9.01
C ASP A 296 13.81 12.91 9.32
N PHE A 297 13.86 11.59 9.12
CA PHE A 297 15.08 10.82 9.43
C PHE A 297 16.12 10.90 8.30
N LEU A 298 15.68 11.03 7.04
CA LEU A 298 16.61 11.07 5.90
C LEU A 298 17.17 12.47 5.62
N LYS A 299 16.43 13.55 5.94
CA LYS A 299 16.89 14.94 5.71
C LYS A 299 18.25 15.29 6.35
N PRO A 300 18.59 14.79 7.56
CA PRO A 300 19.91 15.02 8.15
C PRO A 300 21.08 14.33 7.44
N LEU A 301 20.82 13.41 6.52
CA LEU A 301 21.85 12.62 5.83
C LEU A 301 22.51 13.41 4.68
N GLY A 302 23.69 12.93 4.26
CA GLY A 302 24.48 13.48 3.17
C GLY A 302 25.50 14.52 3.61
N SER A 303 26.34 14.96 2.67
CA SER A 303 27.40 15.95 2.94
C SER A 303 26.87 17.38 3.12
N PHE A 304 25.67 17.68 2.61
CA PHE A 304 25.05 19.00 2.68
C PHE A 304 23.55 18.91 3.02
N PRO A 305 23.17 18.35 4.18
CA PRO A 305 21.77 18.12 4.55
C PRO A 305 20.86 19.35 4.36
N ASP A 306 19.63 19.10 3.91
CA ASP A 306 18.62 20.14 3.66
C ASP A 306 17.94 20.51 4.98
N TYR A 307 18.63 21.32 5.78
CA TYR A 307 18.08 21.82 7.03
C TYR A 307 16.91 22.78 6.74
N ILE A 308 15.76 22.48 7.32
CA ILE A 308 14.60 23.38 7.33
C ILE A 308 15.08 24.73 7.90
N LYS A 309 14.81 25.82 7.19
CA LYS A 309 14.89 27.15 7.79
C LYS A 309 13.82 27.21 8.87
N SER A 310 14.23 27.34 10.13
CA SER A 310 13.29 27.57 11.22
C SER A 310 12.46 28.81 10.90
N GLU A 311 11.17 28.63 10.61
CA GLU A 311 10.27 29.77 10.60
C GLU A 311 10.11 30.28 12.04
N PRO A 312 9.90 31.60 12.24
CA PRO A 312 9.69 32.13 13.57
C PRO A 312 8.47 31.46 14.20
N VAL A 313 8.61 31.08 15.48
CA VAL A 313 7.50 30.54 16.27
C VAL A 313 6.42 31.61 16.37
N ASN A 314 5.26 31.36 15.75
CA ASN A 314 4.15 32.30 15.63
C ASN A 314 2.83 31.54 15.81
N GLY A 315 1.87 32.13 16.52
CA GLY A 315 0.55 31.55 16.74
C GLY A 315 0.10 31.63 18.19
N ASP A 316 -1.04 30.99 18.48
CA ASP A 316 -1.51 30.76 19.86
C ASP A 316 -0.57 29.84 20.66
N PRO A 317 -0.69 29.74 21.99
CA PRO A 317 0.21 28.94 22.82
C PRO A 317 0.29 27.46 22.44
N GLU A 318 -0.78 26.88 21.90
CA GLU A 318 -0.81 25.47 21.48
C GLU A 318 0.02 25.27 20.21
N THR A 319 -0.16 26.16 19.23
CA THR A 319 0.64 26.23 18.00
C THR A 319 2.12 26.43 18.31
N GLN A 320 2.44 27.32 19.24
CA GLN A 320 3.82 27.56 19.67
C GLN A 320 4.45 26.30 20.30
N SER A 321 3.72 25.63 21.21
CA SER A 321 4.20 24.39 21.84
C SER A 321 4.45 23.27 20.82
N MET A 322 3.61 23.16 19.78
CA MET A 322 3.80 22.19 18.70
C MET A 322 5.05 22.50 17.86
N GLN A 323 5.27 23.77 17.52
CA GLN A 323 6.45 24.22 16.76
C GLN A 323 7.74 24.01 17.56
N GLU A 324 7.73 24.30 18.86
CA GLU A 324 8.86 24.04 19.77
C GLU A 324 9.17 22.54 19.87
N ASN A 325 8.14 21.70 20.02
CA ASN A 325 8.30 20.24 20.03
C ASN A 325 8.94 19.76 18.71
N GLN A 326 8.45 20.23 17.57
CA GLN A 326 9.00 19.88 16.26
C GLN A 326 10.46 20.33 16.10
N MET A 327 10.83 21.50 16.67
CA MET A 327 12.21 21.99 16.68
C MET A 327 13.13 21.05 17.49
N ILE A 328 12.71 20.64 18.68
CA ILE A 328 13.47 19.70 19.52
C ILE A 328 13.72 18.38 18.77
N TRP A 329 12.68 17.84 18.14
CA TRP A 329 12.79 16.65 17.29
C TRP A 329 13.78 16.85 16.15
N THR A 330 13.66 17.95 15.41
CA THR A 330 14.53 18.27 14.27
C THR A 330 16.00 18.36 14.70
N LEU A 331 16.29 19.06 15.79
CA LEU A 331 17.65 19.21 16.32
C LEU A 331 18.23 17.89 16.82
N SER A 332 17.40 17.06 17.45
CA SER A 332 17.82 15.76 17.96
C SER A 332 18.09 14.76 16.83
N LEU A 333 17.23 14.69 15.81
CA LEU A 333 17.46 13.87 14.62
C LEU A 333 18.71 14.32 13.86
N ARG A 334 18.92 15.63 13.75
CA ARG A 334 20.17 16.19 13.21
C ARG A 334 21.39 15.72 14.00
N ALA A 335 21.38 15.85 15.32
CA ALA A 335 22.50 15.42 16.16
C ALA A 335 22.71 13.90 16.09
N CYS A 336 21.63 13.13 15.94
CA CYS A 336 21.65 11.68 15.86
C CYS A 336 22.32 11.16 14.57
N PHE A 337 21.91 11.71 13.42
CA PHE A 337 22.23 11.17 12.08
C PHE A 337 23.23 12.00 11.28
N SER A 338 23.66 13.17 11.77
CA SER A 338 24.70 13.96 11.09
C SER A 338 26.01 13.17 11.02
N GLY A 339 26.58 13.10 9.82
CA GLY A 339 27.84 12.40 9.56
C GLY A 339 27.73 10.88 9.49
N SER A 340 26.51 10.32 9.45
CA SER A 340 26.29 8.89 9.23
C SER A 340 26.88 8.43 7.89
N LYS A 341 27.45 7.22 7.88
CA LYS A 341 27.97 6.60 6.66
C LYS A 341 26.82 6.03 5.83
N VAL A 342 26.63 6.55 4.62
CA VAL A 342 25.54 6.16 3.72
C VAL A 342 26.07 5.40 2.52
N GLN A 343 25.44 4.28 2.20
CA GLN A 343 25.57 3.57 0.93
C GLN A 343 24.26 3.67 0.14
N LEU A 344 24.35 3.74 -1.18
CA LEU A 344 23.19 3.83 -2.08
C LEU A 344 23.05 2.52 -2.85
N LEU A 345 21.81 2.07 -3.07
CA LEU A 345 21.49 0.97 -3.97
C LEU A 345 20.60 1.48 -5.10
N ASP A 346 21.15 1.54 -6.32
CA ASP A 346 20.39 1.88 -7.52
C ASP A 346 19.49 0.71 -7.94
N CYS A 347 18.19 0.87 -7.77
CA CYS A 347 17.19 -0.11 -8.17
C CYS A 347 16.86 -0.03 -9.67
N GLY A 348 17.38 0.98 -10.37
CA GLY A 348 17.13 1.22 -11.79
C GLY A 348 15.77 1.86 -12.06
N SER A 349 15.39 1.90 -13.34
CA SER A 349 14.05 2.31 -13.79
C SER A 349 13.02 1.19 -13.54
N ASP A 350 11.72 1.53 -13.57
CA ASP A 350 10.61 0.56 -13.37
C ASP A 350 10.73 -0.29 -12.10
N SER A 351 11.19 0.36 -11.03
CA SER A 351 11.51 -0.31 -9.78
C SER A 351 10.71 0.19 -8.58
N PHE A 352 9.81 1.14 -8.80
CA PHE A 352 9.01 1.78 -7.77
C PHE A 352 7.52 1.73 -8.13
N TYR A 353 6.71 1.07 -7.29
CA TYR A 353 5.27 0.97 -7.48
C TYR A 353 4.53 1.40 -6.22
N HIS A 354 3.84 2.53 -6.28
CA HIS A 354 3.09 3.09 -5.15
C HIS A 354 1.60 2.76 -5.26
N PHE A 355 0.93 2.55 -4.14
CA PHE A 355 -0.48 2.16 -4.01
C PHE A 355 -1.19 3.08 -3.00
N GLY A 356 -0.78 4.35 -2.97
CA GLY A 356 -1.20 5.31 -1.96
C GLY A 356 -2.57 5.93 -2.19
N SER A 357 -3.16 5.74 -3.36
CA SER A 357 -4.43 6.31 -3.82
C SER A 357 -5.22 5.33 -4.71
N ILE A 358 -6.51 5.58 -4.87
CA ILE A 358 -7.40 4.78 -5.76
C ILE A 358 -6.87 4.69 -7.18
N ALA A 359 -6.38 5.81 -7.73
CA ALA A 359 -5.82 5.86 -9.08
C ALA A 359 -4.60 4.96 -9.20
N GLU A 360 -3.65 5.10 -8.27
CA GLU A 360 -2.43 4.29 -8.25
C GLU A 360 -2.71 2.80 -8.06
N CYS A 361 -3.63 2.43 -7.16
CA CYS A 361 -4.06 1.03 -6.98
C CYS A 361 -4.56 0.44 -8.30
N ARG A 362 -5.44 1.15 -9.00
CA ARG A 362 -5.98 0.70 -10.28
C ARG A 362 -4.89 0.63 -11.35
N ASP A 363 -4.00 1.61 -11.40
CA ASP A 363 -3.05 1.76 -12.50
C ASP A 363 -1.91 0.74 -12.37
N ASN A 364 -1.37 0.55 -11.16
CA ASN A 364 -0.24 -0.35 -10.92
C ASN A 364 -0.65 -1.84 -10.83
N LEU A 365 -1.75 -2.17 -10.13
CA LEU A 365 -2.16 -3.58 -10.00
C LEU A 365 -3.04 -4.06 -11.16
N TYR A 366 -3.89 -3.19 -11.71
CA TYR A 366 -5.01 -3.61 -12.57
C TYR A 366 -5.04 -2.87 -13.92
N GLY A 367 -4.08 -1.96 -14.19
CA GLY A 367 -4.05 -1.12 -15.39
C GLY A 367 -3.69 -1.89 -16.66
N ASN A 368 -2.94 -2.97 -16.50
CA ASN A 368 -2.42 -3.81 -17.59
C ASN A 368 -3.11 -5.19 -17.66
N LEU A 369 -4.26 -5.39 -16.99
CA LEU A 369 -5.13 -6.54 -17.25
C LEU A 369 -5.72 -6.38 -18.66
N ARG A 370 -5.01 -6.93 -19.66
CA ARG A 370 -5.40 -6.94 -21.08
C ARG A 370 -6.65 -7.78 -21.36
N HIS A 371 -7.07 -8.62 -20.40
CA HIS A 371 -8.25 -9.49 -20.50
C HIS A 371 -9.13 -9.36 -19.25
N HIS A 372 -10.38 -9.83 -19.38
CA HIS A 372 -11.50 -9.64 -18.43
C HIS A 372 -11.07 -9.55 -16.95
N PRO A 373 -11.56 -8.55 -16.20
CA PRO A 373 -11.26 -8.43 -14.77
C PRO A 373 -11.60 -9.76 -14.07
N ILE A 374 -10.64 -10.36 -13.39
CA ILE A 374 -10.86 -11.58 -12.60
C ILE A 374 -11.25 -11.09 -11.20
N PRO A 375 -12.51 -11.29 -10.77
CA PRO A 375 -12.89 -11.01 -9.40
C PRO A 375 -12.05 -11.89 -8.46
N VAL A 376 -11.39 -11.31 -7.44
CA VAL A 376 -10.55 -12.08 -6.51
C VAL A 376 -11.35 -12.40 -5.25
N HIS A 377 -11.31 -13.64 -4.79
CA HIS A 377 -12.12 -14.10 -3.65
C HIS A 377 -13.62 -13.79 -3.75
N SER A 378 -14.11 -13.68 -4.99
CA SER A 378 -15.46 -13.21 -5.27
C SER A 378 -16.24 -14.27 -6.02
N THR A 379 -17.57 -14.20 -6.01
CA THR A 379 -18.34 -14.97 -7.00
C THR A 379 -17.95 -14.49 -8.40
N TRP A 380 -18.16 -15.30 -9.42
CA TRP A 380 -17.88 -14.96 -10.82
C TRP A 380 -19.18 -15.00 -11.64
N GLU A 381 -19.08 -14.95 -12.97
CA GLU A 381 -20.22 -14.95 -13.92
C GLU A 381 -21.05 -13.66 -13.92
N TYR A 382 -20.43 -12.50 -13.71
CA TYR A 382 -21.06 -11.20 -13.97
C TYR A 382 -20.15 -10.29 -14.80
N SER A 383 -20.77 -9.31 -15.45
CA SER A 383 -20.03 -8.37 -16.29
C SER A 383 -19.23 -7.40 -15.43
N VAL A 384 -17.93 -7.31 -15.68
CA VAL A 384 -17.03 -6.34 -15.03
C VAL A 384 -16.39 -5.43 -16.07
N GLY A 385 -16.55 -4.12 -15.89
CA GLY A 385 -16.00 -3.11 -16.77
C GLY A 385 -14.46 -3.02 -16.71
N TYR A 386 -13.88 -2.44 -17.75
CA TYR A 386 -12.44 -2.28 -17.89
C TYR A 386 -11.80 -1.53 -16.71
N ARG A 387 -10.60 -1.98 -16.27
CA ARG A 387 -9.83 -1.44 -15.13
C ARG A 387 -10.62 -1.35 -13.83
N SER A 388 -11.55 -2.28 -13.62
CA SER A 388 -12.27 -2.41 -12.35
C SER A 388 -11.74 -3.54 -11.50
N ILE A 389 -11.84 -3.38 -10.19
CA ILE A 389 -11.41 -4.33 -9.17
C ILE A 389 -12.66 -4.84 -8.47
N VAL A 390 -12.80 -6.16 -8.37
CA VAL A 390 -13.84 -6.79 -7.55
C VAL A 390 -13.16 -7.78 -6.62
N GLU A 391 -13.21 -7.52 -5.32
CA GLU A 391 -12.54 -8.35 -4.33
C GLU A 391 -13.45 -8.69 -3.15
N TYR A 392 -13.33 -9.92 -2.64
CA TYR A 392 -14.09 -10.40 -1.47
C TYR A 392 -15.61 -10.20 -1.60
N CYS A 393 -16.18 -10.27 -2.80
CA CYS A 393 -17.58 -10.01 -3.05
C CYS A 393 -18.40 -11.29 -3.20
N SER A 394 -19.65 -11.29 -2.74
CA SER A 394 -20.64 -12.29 -3.11
C SER A 394 -21.77 -11.58 -3.84
N LEU A 395 -21.72 -11.64 -5.17
CA LEU A 395 -22.68 -10.99 -6.06
C LEU A 395 -23.37 -12.06 -6.94
N PRO A 396 -24.67 -11.91 -7.23
CA PRO A 396 -25.43 -12.83 -8.07
C PRO A 396 -24.84 -12.94 -9.47
N ALA A 397 -24.55 -14.18 -9.88
CA ALA A 397 -24.20 -14.53 -11.25
C ALA A 397 -25.30 -14.06 -12.22
N ASN A 398 -24.90 -13.60 -13.41
CA ASN A 398 -25.73 -13.17 -14.53
C ASN A 398 -26.71 -12.01 -14.25
N ASN A 399 -26.79 -11.52 -13.02
CA ASN A 399 -27.69 -10.44 -12.61
C ASN A 399 -26.95 -9.24 -12.00
N THR A 400 -25.63 -9.20 -12.16
CA THR A 400 -24.76 -8.12 -11.70
C THR A 400 -24.01 -7.51 -12.87
N THR A 401 -23.85 -6.18 -12.86
CA THR A 401 -22.98 -5.44 -13.77
C THR A 401 -22.15 -4.47 -12.97
N VAL A 402 -20.83 -4.56 -13.09
CA VAL A 402 -19.87 -3.62 -12.52
C VAL A 402 -19.35 -2.71 -13.62
N GLY A 403 -19.48 -1.41 -13.42
CA GLY A 403 -18.97 -0.38 -14.33
C GLY A 403 -17.45 -0.40 -14.46
N GLN A 404 -16.92 0.45 -15.33
CA GLN A 404 -15.50 0.62 -15.59
C GLN A 404 -14.82 1.47 -14.52
N ARG A 405 -13.50 1.27 -14.34
CA ARG A 405 -12.66 2.08 -13.45
C ARG A 405 -13.14 2.13 -11.99
N SER A 406 -13.84 1.09 -11.55
CA SER A 406 -14.48 1.01 -10.23
C SER A 406 -13.78 0.01 -9.32
N ILE A 407 -13.84 0.23 -8.00
CA ILE A 407 -13.40 -0.73 -6.98
C ILE A 407 -14.61 -1.21 -6.21
N VAL A 408 -14.82 -2.51 -6.12
CA VAL A 408 -15.92 -3.14 -5.37
C VAL A 408 -15.30 -4.11 -4.37
N SER A 409 -15.45 -3.85 -3.08
CA SER A 409 -14.79 -4.61 -2.02
C SER A 409 -15.75 -5.02 -0.91
N ASN A 410 -15.70 -6.30 -0.51
CA ASN A 410 -16.51 -6.85 0.58
C ASN A 410 -18.04 -6.74 0.40
N CYS A 411 -18.54 -6.58 -0.83
CA CYS A 411 -19.96 -6.43 -1.10
C CYS A 411 -20.67 -7.78 -1.13
N TYR A 412 -21.79 -7.90 -0.41
CA TYR A 412 -22.55 -9.14 -0.31
C TYR A 412 -24.03 -8.91 -0.61
N VAL A 413 -24.54 -9.68 -1.57
CA VAL A 413 -25.95 -9.91 -1.82
C VAL A 413 -26.12 -11.42 -1.71
N GLY A 414 -27.03 -11.87 -0.84
CA GLY A 414 -27.22 -13.30 -0.57
C GLY A 414 -27.86 -14.03 -1.74
N ASP A 415 -28.92 -14.80 -1.48
CA ASP A 415 -29.63 -15.55 -2.52
C ASP A 415 -30.29 -14.66 -3.59
N ASN A 416 -30.25 -13.33 -3.44
CA ASN A 416 -30.94 -12.37 -4.31
C ASN A 416 -32.39 -12.77 -4.58
N ARG A 417 -33.13 -13.07 -3.51
CA ARG A 417 -34.48 -13.68 -3.60
C ARG A 417 -35.48 -12.84 -4.38
N ASN A 418 -35.23 -11.54 -4.51
CA ASN A 418 -36.07 -10.61 -5.26
C ASN A 418 -35.69 -10.52 -6.76
N GLY A 419 -34.62 -11.19 -7.19
CA GLY A 419 -34.14 -11.23 -8.57
C GLY A 419 -33.72 -9.86 -9.12
N LYS A 420 -33.46 -8.86 -8.28
CA LYS A 420 -33.15 -7.51 -8.75
C LYS A 420 -31.76 -7.48 -9.39
N LYS A 421 -31.70 -6.85 -10.56
CA LYS A 421 -30.43 -6.54 -11.22
C LYS A 421 -29.62 -5.56 -10.39
N ILE A 422 -28.37 -5.89 -10.15
CA ILE A 422 -27.41 -5.04 -9.45
C ILE A 422 -26.55 -4.35 -10.50
N SER A 423 -26.54 -3.01 -10.46
CA SER A 423 -25.75 -2.18 -11.36
C SER A 423 -24.85 -1.29 -10.53
N ILE A 424 -23.56 -1.61 -10.48
CA ILE A 424 -22.52 -0.76 -9.92
C ILE A 424 -22.02 0.17 -11.03
N PRO A 425 -21.98 1.49 -10.80
CA PRO A 425 -21.65 2.48 -11.83
C PRO A 425 -20.14 2.51 -12.16
N ASP A 426 -19.80 3.30 -13.18
CA ASP A 426 -18.41 3.62 -13.53
C ASP A 426 -17.79 4.60 -12.52
N ASP A 427 -16.45 4.60 -12.44
CA ASP A 427 -15.65 5.56 -11.66
C ASP A 427 -16.09 5.70 -10.19
N VAL A 428 -16.38 4.57 -9.52
CA VAL A 428 -16.73 4.55 -8.09
C VAL A 428 -15.87 3.61 -7.27
N VAL A 429 -15.81 3.88 -5.97
CA VAL A 429 -15.39 2.92 -4.96
C VAL A 429 -16.62 2.54 -4.14
N VAL A 430 -16.92 1.24 -4.08
CA VAL A 430 -18.00 0.65 -3.30
C VAL A 430 -17.41 -0.35 -2.32
N TYR A 431 -17.69 -0.19 -1.04
CA TYR A 431 -17.32 -1.21 -0.06
C TYR A 431 -18.30 -1.31 1.09
N SER A 432 -18.55 -2.53 1.54
CA SER A 432 -19.46 -2.82 2.67
C SER A 432 -18.67 -3.21 3.90
N THR A 433 -19.07 -2.69 5.06
CA THR A 433 -18.42 -2.96 6.35
C THR A 433 -19.47 -3.35 7.39
N PRO A 434 -19.31 -4.49 8.10
CA PRO A 434 -20.12 -4.79 9.26
C PRO A 434 -19.71 -3.88 10.42
N VAL A 435 -20.68 -3.31 11.13
CA VAL A 435 -20.43 -2.33 12.21
C VAL A 435 -21.16 -2.72 13.49
N ILE A 436 -20.56 -2.39 14.63
CA ILE A 436 -21.17 -2.47 15.97
C ILE A 436 -20.95 -1.13 16.69
N LYS A 437 -22.05 -0.44 16.99
CA LYS A 437 -22.06 0.78 17.81
C LYS A 437 -23.12 0.62 18.89
N ASP A 438 -22.75 0.86 20.15
CA ASP A 438 -23.65 0.75 21.32
C ASP A 438 -24.37 -0.61 21.39
N ASN A 439 -23.64 -1.71 21.13
CA ASN A 439 -24.15 -3.08 21.02
C ASN A 439 -25.17 -3.34 19.89
N VAL A 440 -25.42 -2.36 19.02
CA VAL A 440 -26.29 -2.50 17.85
C VAL A 440 -25.47 -2.89 16.63
N LYS A 441 -25.68 -4.13 16.15
CA LYS A 441 -25.09 -4.65 14.92
C LYS A 441 -25.73 -4.01 13.67
N GLY A 442 -24.98 -3.96 12.58
CA GLY A 442 -25.48 -3.53 11.28
C GLY A 442 -24.41 -3.59 10.20
N TRP A 443 -24.74 -3.01 9.05
CA TRP A 443 -23.86 -2.88 7.90
C TRP A 443 -23.96 -1.48 7.32
N VAL A 444 -22.82 -0.92 6.94
CA VAL A 444 -22.73 0.34 6.20
C VAL A 444 -22.01 0.07 4.88
N THR A 445 -22.58 0.54 3.78
CA THR A 445 -21.96 0.49 2.46
C THR A 445 -21.64 1.89 2.04
N VAL A 446 -20.36 2.12 1.74
CA VAL A 446 -19.85 3.40 1.27
C VAL A 446 -19.78 3.34 -0.24
N VAL A 447 -20.35 4.36 -0.90
CA VAL A 447 -20.24 4.58 -2.34
C VAL A 447 -19.69 5.99 -2.55
N ILE A 448 -18.48 6.11 -3.08
CA ILE A 448 -17.84 7.39 -3.39
C ILE A 448 -17.34 7.40 -4.83
N GLY A 449 -17.08 8.58 -5.38
CA GLY A 449 -16.44 8.73 -6.67
C GLY A 449 -14.97 8.36 -6.57
N ALA A 450 -14.43 7.71 -7.59
CA ALA A 450 -13.00 7.36 -7.66
C ALA A 450 -12.06 8.58 -7.70
N ARG A 451 -12.62 9.79 -7.90
CA ARG A 451 -11.93 11.08 -7.93
C ARG A 451 -12.33 12.00 -6.77
N ASP A 452 -13.17 11.54 -5.84
CA ASP A 452 -13.56 12.35 -4.69
C ASP A 452 -12.34 12.60 -3.79
N ASP A 453 -12.08 13.87 -3.46
CA ASP A 453 -11.08 14.22 -2.44
C ASP A 453 -11.74 14.17 -1.07
N VAL A 454 -11.58 13.04 -0.38
CA VAL A 454 -12.26 12.81 0.89
C VAL A 454 -11.72 13.67 2.05
N LYS A 455 -10.55 14.31 1.88
CA LYS A 455 -9.89 15.12 2.91
C LYS A 455 -10.11 16.61 2.73
N LYS A 456 -10.62 17.03 1.57
CA LYS A 456 -10.78 18.44 1.26
C LYS A 456 -11.73 19.09 2.26
N ILE A 457 -11.23 20.12 2.94
CA ILE A 457 -12.02 21.02 3.75
C ILE A 457 -12.48 22.15 2.84
N TYR A 458 -13.77 22.48 2.87
CA TYR A 458 -14.35 23.57 2.10
C TYR A 458 -14.61 24.77 3.02
N GLU A 459 -14.29 25.98 2.56
CA GLU A 459 -14.40 27.21 3.36
C GLU A 459 -15.83 27.61 3.71
N LYS A 460 -16.82 27.17 2.93
CA LYS A 460 -18.24 27.42 3.16
C LYS A 460 -18.92 26.07 3.27
N GLY A 461 -19.54 25.73 4.41
CA GLY A 461 -20.68 24.81 4.61
C GLY A 461 -20.78 23.46 3.87
N GLU A 462 -19.88 23.16 2.96
CA GLU A 462 -20.11 22.30 1.81
C GLU A 462 -19.19 21.09 1.88
N VAL A 463 -19.73 19.93 1.57
CA VAL A 463 -18.95 18.75 1.26
C VAL A 463 -19.33 18.31 -0.16
N GLU A 464 -18.34 18.01 -0.99
CA GLU A 464 -18.59 17.45 -2.32
C GLU A 464 -18.59 15.92 -2.24
N TRP A 465 -19.72 15.32 -2.58
CA TRP A 465 -19.87 13.88 -2.72
C TRP A 465 -20.24 13.55 -4.17
N THR A 466 -19.34 12.90 -4.92
CA THR A 466 -19.58 12.42 -6.29
C THR A 466 -20.09 13.49 -7.27
N GLY A 467 -19.55 14.71 -7.15
CA GLY A 467 -19.90 15.89 -7.95
C GLY A 467 -21.17 16.62 -7.48
N VAL A 468 -21.69 16.32 -6.29
CA VAL A 468 -22.82 17.02 -5.67
C VAL A 468 -22.36 17.69 -4.38
N LYS A 469 -22.63 18.98 -4.25
CA LYS A 469 -22.35 19.75 -3.02
C LYS A 469 -23.48 19.54 -2.01
N ILE A 470 -23.11 19.27 -0.76
CA ILE A 470 -24.03 19.09 0.36
C ILE A 470 -23.71 20.16 1.40
N THR A 471 -24.66 21.06 1.68
CA THR A 471 -24.45 22.32 2.41
C THR A 471 -24.67 22.26 3.93
N ASP A 472 -24.99 21.09 4.47
CA ASP A 472 -25.36 20.92 5.88
C ASP A 472 -24.17 20.55 6.79
N TYR A 473 -22.93 20.58 6.26
CA TYR A 473 -21.75 19.98 6.88
C TYR A 473 -20.56 20.96 6.95
N GLU A 474 -20.78 22.11 7.58
CA GLU A 474 -19.75 23.14 7.75
C GLU A 474 -18.52 22.63 8.51
N GLY A 475 -17.33 22.91 7.96
CA GLY A 475 -16.05 22.54 8.55
C GLY A 475 -15.69 21.04 8.48
N LEU A 476 -16.55 20.21 7.89
CA LEU A 476 -16.29 18.78 7.74
C LEU A 476 -15.65 18.45 6.40
N THR A 477 -14.94 17.33 6.37
CA THR A 477 -14.49 16.68 5.14
C THR A 477 -15.51 15.60 4.72
N LEU A 478 -15.44 15.10 3.48
CA LEU A 478 -16.28 13.96 3.09
C LEU A 478 -15.97 12.70 3.92
N TRP A 479 -14.76 12.58 4.47
CA TRP A 479 -14.40 11.53 5.42
C TRP A 479 -15.24 11.57 6.71
N ASP A 480 -15.55 12.76 7.19
CA ASP A 480 -16.27 13.00 8.45
C ASP A 480 -17.78 13.27 8.26
N ALA A 481 -18.22 13.55 7.04
CA ALA A 481 -19.61 13.84 6.74
C ALA A 481 -20.51 12.58 6.90
N PRO A 482 -21.60 12.63 7.69
CA PRO A 482 -22.46 11.48 7.99
C PRO A 482 -23.48 11.17 6.87
N VAL A 483 -22.98 10.92 5.66
CA VAL A 483 -23.80 10.77 4.45
C VAL A 483 -24.18 9.32 4.14
N PHE A 484 -23.67 8.32 4.87
CA PHE A 484 -23.92 6.90 4.62
C PHE A 484 -24.95 6.29 5.57
N MET A 485 -25.70 5.29 5.09
CA MET A 485 -26.80 4.65 5.84
C MET A 485 -26.36 3.34 6.48
N LYS A 486 -26.82 3.09 7.71
CA LYS A 486 -26.75 1.76 8.34
C LYS A 486 -27.99 0.95 8.00
N ALA A 487 -27.80 -0.29 7.58
CA ALA A 487 -28.85 -1.30 7.44
C ALA A 487 -28.64 -2.46 8.42
N SER A 488 -29.65 -3.32 8.58
CA SER A 488 -29.57 -4.55 9.38
C SER A 488 -28.75 -5.63 8.67
N GLY A 489 -28.84 -5.72 7.33
CA GLY A 489 -28.15 -6.69 6.48
C GLY A 489 -27.22 -6.05 5.44
N ALA A 490 -26.24 -6.83 4.96
CA ALA A 490 -25.30 -6.39 3.94
C ALA A 490 -25.98 -6.09 2.60
N GLU A 491 -26.94 -6.94 2.19
CA GLU A 491 -27.72 -6.75 0.95
C GLU A 491 -28.51 -5.43 0.98
N ASP A 492 -29.27 -5.19 2.05
CA ASP A 492 -30.04 -3.95 2.21
C ASP A 492 -29.11 -2.72 2.25
N SER A 493 -27.96 -2.85 2.90
CA SER A 493 -26.94 -1.79 2.95
C SER A 493 -26.43 -1.43 1.55
N LEU A 494 -26.06 -2.44 0.75
CA LEU A 494 -25.58 -2.23 -0.61
C LEU A 494 -26.66 -1.63 -1.51
N MET A 495 -27.86 -2.22 -1.51
CA MET A 495 -28.95 -1.81 -2.39
C MET A 495 -29.45 -0.40 -2.07
N SER A 496 -29.58 -0.06 -0.79
CA SER A 496 -29.96 1.29 -0.37
C SER A 496 -28.89 2.33 -0.73
N SER A 497 -27.61 1.99 -0.59
CA SER A 497 -26.49 2.88 -0.93
C SER A 497 -26.35 3.11 -2.43
N LEU A 498 -26.51 2.06 -3.25
CA LEU A 498 -26.56 2.20 -4.72
C LEU A 498 -27.77 3.02 -5.18
N ARG A 499 -28.93 2.86 -4.53
CA ARG A 499 -30.11 3.69 -4.80
C ARG A 499 -29.85 5.16 -4.44
N LYS A 500 -29.26 5.43 -3.27
CA LYS A 500 -28.86 6.78 -2.85
C LYS A 500 -27.91 7.41 -3.87
N TYR A 501 -26.86 6.69 -4.27
CA TYR A 501 -25.94 7.15 -5.31
C TYR A 501 -26.66 7.44 -6.63
N LYS A 502 -27.55 6.56 -7.10
CA LYS A 502 -28.28 6.74 -8.37
C LYS A 502 -29.11 8.03 -8.39
N HIS A 503 -29.74 8.38 -7.27
CA HIS A 503 -30.68 9.50 -7.20
C HIS A 503 -30.08 10.80 -6.63
N ARG A 504 -28.82 10.79 -6.20
CA ARG A 504 -28.13 11.92 -5.55
C ARG A 504 -28.19 13.28 -6.28
N LYS A 505 -28.32 13.26 -7.62
CA LYS A 505 -28.38 14.48 -8.45
C LYS A 505 -29.81 14.99 -8.67
N THR A 506 -30.81 14.14 -8.44
CA THR A 506 -32.20 14.38 -8.83
C THR A 506 -33.15 14.48 -7.65
N ASP A 507 -32.76 13.93 -6.50
CA ASP A 507 -33.58 13.84 -5.30
C ASP A 507 -32.81 14.42 -4.10
N PRO A 508 -33.14 15.65 -3.66
CA PRO A 508 -32.49 16.26 -2.50
C PRO A 508 -32.69 15.47 -1.20
N GLU A 509 -33.80 14.72 -1.06
CA GLU A 509 -34.07 13.97 0.17
C GLU A 509 -33.05 12.85 0.38
N VAL A 510 -32.49 12.28 -0.70
CA VAL A 510 -31.45 11.26 -0.57
C VAL A 510 -30.11 11.82 -0.08
N LEU A 511 -29.91 13.14 -0.08
CA LEU A 511 -28.69 13.79 0.41
C LEU A 511 -28.73 14.09 1.92
N THR A 512 -29.88 13.91 2.56
CA THR A 512 -30.06 14.13 3.99
C THR A 512 -29.13 13.27 4.85
N CYS A 513 -28.88 13.74 6.07
CA CYS A 513 -28.04 13.06 7.05
C CYS A 513 -28.51 11.62 7.29
N CYS A 514 -27.59 10.68 7.10
CA CYS A 514 -27.84 9.24 7.24
C CYS A 514 -27.18 8.64 8.49
N GLY A 515 -26.46 9.47 9.24
CA GLY A 515 -25.96 9.17 10.58
C GLY A 515 -24.62 8.44 10.63
N TRP A 516 -23.98 8.14 9.50
CA TRP A 516 -22.68 7.46 9.45
C TRP A 516 -21.71 8.12 8.46
N SER A 517 -20.51 8.44 8.93
CA SER A 517 -19.37 8.89 8.13
C SER A 517 -18.40 7.75 7.81
N MET A 518 -17.42 7.96 6.91
CA MET A 518 -16.33 6.99 6.73
C MET A 518 -15.50 6.84 8.01
N ALA A 519 -15.29 7.93 8.76
CA ALA A 519 -14.66 7.90 10.07
C ALA A 519 -15.41 6.99 11.06
N ASP A 520 -16.75 7.06 11.10
CA ASP A 520 -17.57 6.17 11.94
C ASP A 520 -17.45 4.71 11.51
N VAL A 521 -17.46 4.43 10.20
CA VAL A 521 -17.30 3.08 9.66
C VAL A 521 -15.96 2.46 10.11
N VAL A 522 -14.89 3.25 10.17
CA VAL A 522 -13.60 2.79 10.70
C VAL A 522 -13.64 2.62 12.22
N LYS A 523 -14.21 3.59 12.91
CA LYS A 523 -14.30 3.59 14.37
C LYS A 523 -15.13 2.45 14.92
N TYR A 524 -16.20 2.04 14.25
CA TYR A 524 -17.17 1.07 14.75
C TYR A 524 -17.20 -0.25 13.97
N VAL A 525 -16.16 -0.56 13.19
CA VAL A 525 -16.07 -1.86 12.49
C VAL A 525 -16.19 -3.05 13.46
N ASP A 526 -17.00 -4.02 13.06
CA ASP A 526 -17.10 -5.36 13.64
C ASP A 526 -15.96 -6.21 13.07
N VAL A 527 -14.83 -6.23 13.77
CA VAL A 527 -13.58 -6.85 13.31
C VAL A 527 -13.78 -8.35 13.05
N ASP A 528 -14.40 -9.06 13.98
CA ASP A 528 -14.60 -10.51 13.86
C ASP A 528 -15.42 -10.85 12.62
N LYS A 529 -16.55 -10.16 12.45
CA LYS A 529 -17.43 -10.40 11.32
C LYS A 529 -16.79 -10.03 9.99
N LEU A 530 -15.98 -8.97 9.94
CA LEU A 530 -15.26 -8.58 8.72
C LEU A 530 -14.20 -9.62 8.34
N ILE A 531 -13.38 -10.05 9.30
CA ILE A 531 -12.31 -11.01 9.02
C ILE A 531 -12.88 -12.39 8.70
N GLU A 532 -13.88 -12.86 9.44
CA GLU A 532 -14.53 -14.14 9.17
C GLU A 532 -15.18 -14.15 7.80
N PHE A 533 -15.86 -13.07 7.40
CA PHE A 533 -16.39 -12.93 6.05
C PHE A 533 -15.27 -13.07 5.00
N ARG A 534 -14.14 -12.38 5.17
CA ARG A 534 -13.00 -12.48 4.24
C ARG A 534 -12.40 -13.89 4.20
N LYS A 535 -12.26 -14.57 5.34
CA LYS A 535 -11.79 -15.96 5.44
C LYS A 535 -12.73 -16.92 4.69
N GLN A 536 -14.03 -16.82 4.91
CA GLN A 536 -15.03 -17.63 4.21
C GLN A 536 -14.97 -17.40 2.69
N ARG A 537 -14.83 -16.15 2.24
CA ARG A 537 -14.67 -15.81 0.82
C ARG A 537 -13.43 -16.44 0.20
N ARG A 538 -12.29 -16.44 0.89
CA ARG A 538 -11.06 -17.12 0.44
C ARG A 538 -11.24 -18.63 0.33
N GLN A 539 -11.84 -19.26 1.34
CA GLN A 539 -12.08 -20.70 1.34
C GLN A 539 -12.98 -21.13 0.18
N LEU A 540 -14.10 -20.42 -0.04
CA LEU A 540 -15.01 -20.69 -1.15
C LEU A 540 -14.33 -20.47 -2.51
N TRP A 541 -13.46 -19.47 -2.62
CA TRP A 541 -12.66 -19.23 -3.82
C TRP A 541 -11.68 -20.37 -4.10
N TRP A 542 -11.02 -20.91 -3.09
CA TRP A 542 -10.14 -22.08 -3.27
C TRP A 542 -10.91 -23.35 -3.64
N GLN A 543 -12.10 -23.52 -3.08
CA GLN A 543 -12.91 -24.71 -3.30
C GLN A 543 -13.62 -24.72 -4.66
N TYR A 544 -14.12 -23.57 -5.10
CA TYR A 544 -15.02 -23.48 -6.26
C TYR A 544 -14.54 -22.49 -7.33
N GLY A 545 -13.49 -21.71 -7.08
CA GLY A 545 -13.02 -20.68 -7.99
C GLY A 545 -12.50 -21.22 -9.33
N PRO A 546 -12.08 -20.33 -10.25
CA PRO A 546 -11.78 -20.68 -11.64
C PRO A 546 -10.72 -21.78 -11.84
N ALA A 547 -9.82 -22.00 -10.87
CA ALA A 547 -8.88 -23.12 -10.91
C ALA A 547 -9.55 -24.51 -10.87
N SER A 548 -10.82 -24.58 -10.44
CA SER A 548 -11.64 -25.79 -10.49
C SER A 548 -12.31 -26.04 -11.86
N LEU A 549 -12.19 -25.10 -12.82
CA LEU A 549 -12.82 -25.19 -14.15
C LEU A 549 -11.93 -25.79 -15.26
N GLY A 550 -10.78 -26.36 -14.89
CA GLY A 550 -9.85 -26.96 -15.84
C GLY A 550 -8.90 -25.95 -16.49
N GLU A 551 -7.69 -26.39 -16.83
CA GLU A 551 -6.72 -25.58 -17.58
C GLU A 551 -7.34 -25.14 -18.92
N PRO A 552 -7.08 -23.89 -19.38
CA PRO A 552 -7.49 -23.47 -20.72
C PRO A 552 -6.95 -24.46 -21.76
N SER A 553 -7.77 -24.78 -22.77
CA SER A 553 -7.34 -25.66 -23.86
C SER A 553 -6.08 -25.09 -24.54
N ALA A 554 -5.28 -25.95 -25.18
CA ALA A 554 -4.03 -25.53 -25.83
C ALA A 554 -4.23 -24.42 -26.89
N ASP A 555 -5.45 -24.24 -27.40
CA ASP A 555 -5.82 -23.17 -28.34
C ASP A 555 -6.08 -21.81 -27.66
N ASP A 556 -6.21 -21.77 -26.32
CA ASP A 556 -6.31 -20.56 -25.49
C ASP A 556 -4.98 -20.17 -24.83
N GLN A 557 -3.89 -20.90 -25.14
CA GLN A 557 -2.57 -20.48 -24.69
C GLN A 557 -2.06 -19.32 -25.54
N PRO A 558 -1.49 -18.26 -24.93
CA PRO A 558 -0.93 -17.15 -25.67
C PRO A 558 0.18 -17.67 -26.58
N HIS A 559 -0.02 -17.59 -27.89
CA HIS A 559 1.07 -17.62 -28.86
C HIS A 559 2.03 -16.48 -28.50
N LEU A 560 3.06 -16.82 -27.74
CA LEU A 560 4.27 -16.02 -27.59
C LEU A 560 4.92 -16.01 -28.97
N CYS A 561 4.60 -15.00 -29.77
CA CYS A 561 5.43 -14.65 -30.91
C CYS A 561 6.77 -14.16 -30.32
N MET A 562 7.73 -15.08 -30.19
CA MET A 562 9.13 -14.73 -30.10
C MET A 562 9.52 -14.26 -31.49
N SER A 563 9.59 -12.95 -31.70
CA SER A 563 10.44 -12.40 -32.75
C SER A 563 11.81 -12.16 -32.13
N ASP A 564 12.78 -12.95 -32.56
CA ASP A 564 14.20 -12.68 -32.37
C ASP A 564 14.54 -11.32 -32.99
N GLN A 565 15.02 -10.38 -32.15
CA GLN A 565 16.11 -9.43 -32.47
C GLN A 565 16.55 -8.65 -31.23
#